data_AF-A0A142B912-F1
#
_entry.id   AF-A0A142B912-F1
#
_cell.length_a   1.000
_cell.length_b   1.000
_cell.length_c   1.000
_cell.angle_alpha   90.00
_cell.angle_beta   90.00
_cell.angle_gamma   90.00
#
_symmetry.space_group_name_H-M   'P 1'
#
loop_
_entity.id
_entity.type
_entity.pdbx_description
1 polymer ?
#
loop_
_entity_poly.entity_id
_entity_poly.type
_entity_poly.pdbx_seq_one_letter_code
_entity_poly.pdbx_strand_id
1 'polypeptide(L)' 'MKQDIPPKDRAEWTELVSGQHKMEKFVLQLQVDKVNKGVKSGDMTVEEAVDYLYEYFAKYPKGFTNDLRAVFKTW' A
#
# COMPACT_ATOMS: atom_id res chain seq x y z
N MET A 1 -14.94 11.60 10.01
CA MET A 1 -13.81 10.78 10.53
C MET A 1 -12.57 11.21 9.78
N LYS A 2 -11.48 11.59 10.47
CA LYS A 2 -10.19 11.76 9.78
C LYS A 2 -9.81 10.37 9.25
N GLN A 3 -9.74 10.22 7.94
CA GLN A 3 -9.20 9.00 7.35
C GLN A 3 -7.70 9.02 7.62
N ASP A 4 -7.24 8.17 8.55
CA ASP A 4 -5.82 8.12 8.89
C ASP A 4 -4.97 7.48 7.76
N ILE A 5 -5.62 6.96 6.72
CA ILE A 5 -5.04 6.40 5.49
C ILE A 5 -5.74 6.95 4.24
N PRO A 6 -5.07 6.99 3.06
CA PRO A 6 -5.67 7.46 1.81
C PRO A 6 -6.87 6.63 1.34
N PRO A 7 -7.86 7.23 0.64
CA PRO A 7 -8.93 6.51 -0.04
C PRO A 7 -8.41 5.39 -0.96
N LYS A 8 -9.09 4.24 -0.97
CA LYS A 8 -8.68 3.03 -1.70
C LYS A 8 -8.78 3.14 -3.23
N ASP A 9 -9.63 4.04 -3.71
CA ASP A 9 -9.88 4.31 -5.14
C ASP A 9 -8.75 5.08 -5.83
N ARG A 10 -7.74 5.51 -5.07
CA ARG A 10 -6.57 6.21 -5.59
C ARG A 10 -5.64 5.31 -6.39
N ALA A 11 -5.25 5.79 -7.57
CA ALA A 11 -4.36 5.08 -8.49
C ALA A 11 -2.99 4.76 -7.85
N GLU A 12 -2.54 5.60 -6.91
CA GLU A 12 -1.30 5.40 -6.17
C GLU A 12 -1.28 4.05 -5.42
N TRP A 13 -2.42 3.47 -5.04
CA TRP A 13 -2.47 2.12 -4.47
C TRP A 13 -2.08 1.04 -5.48
N THR A 14 -2.55 1.16 -6.72
CA THR A 14 -2.17 0.27 -7.81
C THR A 14 -0.68 0.42 -8.14
N GLU A 15 -0.19 1.64 -8.19
CA GLU A 15 1.24 1.93 -8.37
C GLU A 15 2.07 1.31 -7.24
N LEU A 16 1.57 1.36 -6.01
CA LEU A 16 2.20 0.75 -4.84
C LEU A 16 2.36 -0.76 -4.98
N VAL A 17 1.27 -1.48 -5.23
CA VAL A 17 1.31 -2.95 -5.35
C VAL A 17 2.11 -3.39 -6.58
N SER A 18 2.19 -2.54 -7.61
CA SER A 18 3.03 -2.77 -8.79
C SER A 18 4.53 -2.50 -8.54
N GLY A 19 4.88 -1.96 -7.37
CA GLY A 19 6.26 -1.72 -6.95
C GLY A 19 6.89 -0.45 -7.53
N GLN A 20 6.07 0.50 -8.01
CA GLN A 20 6.55 1.77 -8.55
C GLN A 20 7.01 2.75 -7.46
N HIS A 21 6.51 2.58 -6.24
CA HIS A 21 6.88 3.38 -5.08
C HIS A 21 7.62 2.55 -4.06
N LYS A 22 8.71 3.10 -3.52
CA LYS A 22 9.45 2.51 -2.40
C LYS A 22 8.99 3.12 -1.08
N MET A 23 8.95 2.29 -0.06
CA MET A 23 8.65 2.67 1.32
C MET A 23 9.94 2.91 2.08
N GLU A 24 9.97 3.90 2.96
CA GLU A 24 11.14 4.14 3.82
C GLU A 24 11.20 3.07 4.91
N LYS A 25 10.04 2.67 5.46
CA LYS A 25 9.98 1.60 6.45
C LYS A 25 10.16 0.23 5.81
N PHE A 26 11.18 -0.47 6.28
CA PHE A 26 11.47 -1.84 5.84
C PHE A 26 10.29 -2.81 5.97
N VAL A 27 9.53 -2.73 7.07
CA VAL A 27 8.35 -3.58 7.29
C VAL A 27 7.27 -3.34 6.23
N LEU A 28 7.12 -2.08 5.78
CA LEU A 28 6.18 -1.75 4.71
C LEU A 28 6.70 -2.18 3.35
N GLN A 29 7.98 -1.95 3.08
CA GLN A 29 8.61 -2.43 1.86
C GLN A 29 8.45 -3.95 1.72
N LEU A 30 8.61 -4.71 2.81
CA LEU A 30 8.38 -6.15 2.81
C LEU A 30 6.94 -6.53 2.44
N GLN A 31 5.92 -5.80 2.91
CA GLN A 31 4.53 -6.07 2.53
C GLN A 31 4.28 -5.75 1.05
N VAL A 32 4.80 -4.61 0.58
CA VAL A 32 4.72 -4.20 -0.83
C VAL A 32 5.42 -5.21 -1.73
N ASP A 33 6.63 -5.66 -1.37
CA ASP A 33 7.38 -6.67 -2.13
C ASP A 33 6.66 -8.02 -2.16
N LYS A 34 6.04 -8.42 -1.04
CA LYS A 34 5.25 -9.66 -0.95
C LYS A 34 4.07 -9.62 -1.93
N VAL A 35 3.26 -8.56 -1.91
CA VAL A 35 2.13 -8.45 -2.83
C VAL A 35 2.59 -8.25 -4.27
N ASN A 36 3.65 -7.48 -4.51
CA ASN A 36 4.22 -7.28 -5.84
C ASN A 36 4.67 -8.60 -6.46
N LYS A 37 5.32 -9.45 -5.67
CA LYS A 37 5.73 -10.78 -6.11
C LYS A 37 4.51 -11.63 -6.47
N GLY A 38 3.47 -11.64 -5.64
CA GLY A 38 2.22 -12.37 -5.89
C GLY A 38 1.51 -11.89 -7.17
N VAL A 39 1.49 -10.58 -7.41
CA VAL A 39 0.94 -10.00 -8.64
C VAL A 39 1.77 -10.41 -9.86
N LYS A 40 3.10 -10.39 -9.75
CA LYS A 40 4.01 -10.78 -10.85
C LYS A 40 3.97 -12.27 -11.17
N SER A 41 3.77 -13.13 -10.18
CA SER A 41 3.62 -14.58 -10.39
C SER A 41 2.23 -14.96 -10.90
N GLY A 42 1.25 -14.08 -10.78
CA GLY A 42 -0.15 -14.36 -11.08
C GLY A 42 -0.90 -15.09 -9.96
N ASP A 43 -0.27 -15.23 -8.78
CA ASP A 43 -0.89 -15.83 -7.59
C ASP A 43 -1.92 -14.89 -6.93
N MET A 44 -1.88 -13.61 -7.28
CA MET A 44 -2.74 -12.56 -6.71
C MET A 44 -3.08 -11.53 -7.78
N THR A 45 -4.33 -11.08 -7.83
CA THR A 45 -4.74 -9.97 -8.70
C THR A 45 -4.30 -8.62 -8.11
N VAL A 46 -4.22 -7.60 -8.95
CA VAL A 46 -3.92 -6.22 -8.50
C VAL A 46 -4.95 -5.74 -7.47
N GLU A 47 -6.22 -6.08 -7.66
CA GLU A 47 -7.31 -5.71 -6.75
C GLU A 47 -7.11 -6.37 -5.39
N GLU A 48 -6.87 -7.69 -5.34
CA GLU A 48 -6.60 -8.41 -4.09
C GLU A 48 -5.36 -7.87 -3.36
N ALA A 49 -4.33 -7.48 -4.11
CA ALA A 49 -3.13 -6.87 -3.54
C ALA A 49 -3.42 -5.49 -2.92
N VAL A 50 -4.25 -4.67 -3.57
CA VAL A 50 -4.67 -3.37 -3.05
C VAL A 50 -5.51 -3.56 -1.80
N ASP A 51 -6.45 -4.51 -1.81
CA ASP A 51 -7.29 -4.87 -0.67
C ASP A 51 -6.46 -5.29 0.53
N TYR A 52 -5.50 -6.20 0.31
CA TYR A 52 -4.60 -6.68 1.36
C TYR A 52 -3.80 -5.54 1.98
N LEU A 53 -3.18 -4.69 1.16
CA LEU A 53 -2.41 -3.55 1.67
C LEU A 53 -3.32 -2.58 2.41
N TYR A 54 -4.45 -2.19 1.83
CA TYR A 54 -5.38 -1.25 2.43
C TYR A 54 -5.85 -1.71 3.82
N GLU A 55 -6.26 -2.98 3.96
CA GLU A 55 -6.61 -3.56 5.25
C GLU A 55 -5.44 -3.60 6.23
N TYR A 56 -4.24 -3.92 5.76
CA TYR A 56 -3.03 -3.92 6.58
C TYR A 56 -2.72 -2.54 7.14
N PHE A 57 -2.82 -1.50 6.31
CA PHE A 57 -2.63 -0.10 6.71
C PHE A 57 -3.76 0.39 7.63
N ALA A 58 -5.01 -0.04 7.39
CA ALA A 58 -6.15 0.29 8.24
C ALA A 58 -6.04 -0.27 9.66
N LYS A 59 -5.33 -1.40 9.86
CA LYS A 59 -5.07 -1.98 11.19
C LYS A 59 -4.06 -1.18 12.01
N TYR A 60 -3.10 -0.51 11.37
CA TYR A 60 -2.02 0.22 12.05
C TYR A 60 -1.75 1.61 11.45
N PRO A 61 -2.76 2.50 11.40
CA PRO A 61 -2.68 3.77 10.67
C PRO A 61 -1.53 4.67 11.13
N LYS A 62 -1.34 4.79 12.46
CA LYS A 62 -0.31 5.65 13.07
C LYS A 62 1.12 5.24 12.71
N GLY A 63 1.34 3.96 12.41
CA GLY A 63 2.66 3.44 12.10
C GLY A 63 3.13 3.82 10.70
N PHE A 64 2.20 4.18 9.81
CA PHE A 64 2.44 4.23 8.37
C PHE A 64 2.04 5.56 7.73
N THR A 65 1.46 6.48 8.50
CA THR A 65 1.06 7.81 7.99
C THR A 65 2.18 8.56 7.28
N ASN A 66 3.42 8.49 7.78
CA ASN A 66 4.55 9.21 7.16
C ASN A 66 4.92 8.62 5.79
N ASP A 67 5.01 7.28 5.68
CA ASP A 67 5.29 6.61 4.42
C ASP A 67 4.15 6.79 3.41
N LEU A 68 2.90 6.70 3.87
CA LEU A 68 1.73 6.98 3.04
C LEU A 68 1.72 8.44 2.56
N ARG A 69 2.18 9.40 3.37
CA ARG A 69 2.37 10.79 2.93
C ARG A 69 3.46 10.95 1.88
N ALA A 70 4.52 10.15 1.90
CA ALA A 70 5.54 10.20 0.86
C ALA A 70 4.98 9.79 -0.51
N VAL A 71 4.08 8.80 -0.54
CA VAL A 71 3.47 8.29 -1.77
C VAL A 71 2.25 9.11 -2.20
N PHE A 72 1.27 9.27 -1.32
CA PHE A 72 -0.04 9.85 -1.62
C PHE A 72 -0.09 11.37 -1.42
N LYS A 73 0.95 11.97 -0.82
CA LYS A 73 1.11 13.40 -0.50
C LYS A 73 0.05 13.99 0.44
N THR A 74 -1.23 13.92 0.06
CA THR A 74 -2.38 14.50 0.77
C THR A 74 -3.64 13.69 0.52
N TRP A 75 -4.47 13.48 1.55
CA TRP A 75 -5.80 12.86 1.47
C TRP A 75 -6.73 13.35 2.58
#